data_AF-A0A450S4R7-F1
#
_entry.id   AF-A0A450S4R7-F1
#
_cell.length_a   1.000
_cell.length_b   1.000
_cell.length_c   1.000
_cell.angle_alpha   90.00
_cell.angle_beta   90.00
_cell.angle_gamma   90.00
#
_symmetry.space_group_name_H-M   'P 1'
#
loop_
_entity.id
_entity.type
_entity.pdbx_description
1 polymer ?
#
loop_
_entity_poly.entity_id
_entity_poly.type
_entity_poly.pdbx_seq_one_letter_code
_entity_poly.pdbx_strand_id
1 'polypeptide(L)'
;MTTSTQEPFYDQREIRDPDEREAAQLAELQSLIDHARTNPIHAERIGGTTISSLDDLARLPLLRKSDLIGMQEKMPPFAGFNIAQTGRMRHIYRSPGPINDYDGNDRNHGYARGEPDWWRVGRALYAAGFRPGDVVHNSFSYHFTPAGMMFDRGATHIGCSVFPAGTENTELQARAMEVFRTTAYTGVPDFLPRLLEEADALGLDLRSLTRASVSAGPLFPSVRRGLEERGIAVHECYVIADLGLVAYQTPALEAMVIDEDVIVEIVRPGTGDPVPDGEVGEVVVTALAHHELPLIRLAIGDLSAILPGPSPCGRTGRRLRGWLGRADQTTKVRGMFVRPEQVARVLEQCGVRARARLLIGRENDRDTMTLHVEQDGNREGLVERLEAAMKSVFNLRGNARIEPVGTLANDGKIITDTRVAGEG
;
A
#
# COMPACT_ATOMS: atom_id res chain seq x y z
N MET A 1 29.59 -18.52 26.41
CA MET A 1 29.00 -17.23 25.99
C MET A 1 27.49 -17.37 26.16
N THR A 2 26.86 -16.46 26.89
CA THR A 2 25.39 -16.43 27.00
C THR A 2 24.80 -16.13 25.62
N THR A 3 23.99 -17.06 25.11
CA THR A 3 23.09 -16.78 24.00
C THR A 3 22.12 -15.71 24.47
N SER A 4 22.37 -14.45 24.08
CA SER A 4 21.37 -13.40 24.19
C SER A 4 20.16 -13.87 23.39
N THR A 5 19.07 -14.21 24.09
CA THR A 5 17.75 -14.39 23.49
C THR A 5 17.35 -13.03 22.93
N GLN A 6 17.70 -12.78 21.67
CA GLN A 6 17.34 -11.55 20.97
C GLN A 6 15.83 -11.37 21.04
N GLU A 7 15.40 -10.16 21.36
CA GLU A 7 13.97 -9.86 21.46
C GLU A 7 13.32 -10.11 20.07
N PRO A 8 12.16 -10.81 20.02
CA PRO A 8 11.50 -11.14 18.77
C PRO A 8 10.65 -9.97 18.23
N PHE A 9 10.50 -8.89 19.02
CA PHE A 9 9.69 -7.72 18.74
C PHE A 9 10.55 -6.45 18.71
N TYR A 10 10.15 -5.49 17.88
CA TYR A 10 10.83 -4.20 17.75
C TYR A 10 10.64 -3.31 18.99
N ASP A 11 9.40 -3.29 19.50
CA ASP A 11 8.99 -2.59 20.71
C ASP A 11 7.80 -3.34 21.35
N GLN A 12 7.34 -2.87 22.51
CA GLN A 12 6.17 -3.45 23.20
C GLN A 12 4.85 -3.18 22.46
N ARG A 13 4.80 -2.23 21.51
CA ARG A 13 3.57 -1.92 20.75
C ARG A 13 3.17 -3.07 19.84
N GLU A 14 4.12 -3.88 19.39
CA GLU A 14 3.82 -5.04 18.52
C GLU A 14 2.95 -6.13 19.20
N ILE A 15 2.95 -6.17 20.54
CA ILE A 15 2.25 -7.17 21.35
C ILE A 15 1.23 -6.57 22.33
N ARG A 16 1.01 -5.25 22.30
CA ARG A 16 0.04 -4.58 23.18
C ARG A 16 -1.39 -5.04 22.93
N ASP A 17 -2.24 -4.84 23.93
CA ASP A 17 -3.64 -5.24 23.85
C ASP A 17 -4.36 -4.54 22.67
N PRO A 18 -5.27 -5.21 21.93
CA PRO A 18 -6.05 -4.58 20.87
C PRO A 18 -6.81 -3.32 21.29
N ASP A 19 -7.39 -3.29 22.49
CA ASP A 19 -8.17 -2.14 22.98
C ASP A 19 -7.25 -0.96 23.32
N GLU A 20 -6.07 -1.25 23.89
CA GLU A 20 -5.02 -0.25 24.13
C GLU A 20 -4.50 0.35 22.82
N ARG A 21 -4.35 -0.49 21.78
CA ARG A 21 -3.97 -0.06 20.43
C ARG A 21 -5.02 0.87 19.82
N GLU A 22 -6.29 0.47 19.84
CA GLU A 22 -7.37 1.27 19.28
C GLU A 22 -7.51 2.62 19.99
N ALA A 23 -7.49 2.63 21.33
CA ALA A 23 -7.56 3.87 22.11
C ALA A 23 -6.40 4.84 21.80
N ALA A 24 -5.17 4.33 21.65
CA ALA A 24 -4.02 5.14 21.27
C ALA A 24 -4.12 5.65 19.82
N GLN A 25 -4.52 4.80 18.86
CA GLN A 25 -4.70 5.20 17.47
C GLN A 25 -5.81 6.23 17.30
N LEU A 26 -6.88 6.15 18.10
CA LEU A 26 -7.97 7.13 18.12
C LEU A 26 -7.49 8.50 18.65
N ALA A 27 -6.69 8.52 19.71
CA ALA A 27 -6.13 9.76 20.26
C ALA A 27 -5.20 10.46 19.25
N GLU A 28 -4.31 9.71 18.59
CA GLU A 28 -3.45 10.25 17.53
C GLU A 28 -4.24 10.69 16.29
N LEU A 29 -5.30 9.96 15.92
CA LEU A 29 -6.19 10.37 14.82
C LEU A 29 -6.92 11.69 15.14
N GLN A 30 -7.42 11.85 16.37
CA GLN A 30 -8.05 13.10 16.80
C GLN A 30 -7.05 14.27 16.77
N SER A 31 -5.83 14.06 17.27
CA SER A 31 -4.72 15.01 17.17
C SER A 31 -4.40 15.40 15.73
N LEU A 32 -4.31 14.42 14.81
CA LEU A 32 -4.06 14.65 13.39
C LEU A 32 -5.20 15.44 12.74
N ILE A 33 -6.47 15.12 13.03
CA ILE A 33 -7.66 15.78 12.48
C ILE A 33 -7.73 17.25 12.93
N ASP A 34 -7.49 17.53 14.21
CA ASP A 34 -7.51 18.90 14.72
C ASP A 34 -6.30 19.71 14.24
N HIS A 35 -5.15 19.08 14.03
CA HIS A 35 -4.02 19.73 13.35
C HIS A 35 -4.33 20.00 11.87
N ALA A 36 -4.92 19.04 11.16
CA ALA A 36 -5.31 19.16 9.75
C ALA A 36 -6.27 20.33 9.54
N ARG A 37 -7.25 20.53 10.44
CA ARG A 37 -8.19 21.68 10.42
C ARG A 37 -7.54 23.06 10.45
N THR A 38 -6.26 23.19 10.80
CA THR A 38 -5.54 24.48 10.69
C THR A 38 -5.27 24.88 9.24
N ASN A 39 -5.31 23.93 8.30
CA ASN A 39 -5.22 24.17 6.86
C ASN A 39 -6.64 24.31 6.25
N PRO A 40 -6.91 25.36 5.43
CA PRO A 40 -8.23 25.60 4.86
C PRO A 40 -8.81 24.46 4.00
N ILE A 41 -7.97 23.76 3.22
CA ILE A 41 -8.41 22.66 2.33
C ILE A 41 -8.79 21.44 3.16
N HIS A 42 -8.02 21.13 4.19
CA HIS A 42 -8.37 20.08 5.15
C HIS A 42 -9.61 20.45 5.97
N ALA A 43 -9.75 21.70 6.41
CA ALA A 43 -10.94 22.18 7.10
C ALA A 43 -12.22 22.05 6.25
N GLU A 44 -12.15 22.39 4.95
CA GLU A 44 -13.24 22.19 4.00
C GLU A 44 -13.59 20.69 3.83
N ARG A 45 -12.57 19.84 3.62
CA ARG A 45 -12.76 18.38 3.44
C ARG A 45 -13.31 17.69 4.69
N ILE A 46 -12.78 18.00 5.87
CA ILE A 46 -13.20 17.38 7.14
C ILE A 46 -14.58 17.92 7.56
N GLY A 47 -14.81 19.21 7.35
CA GLY A 47 -16.01 19.91 7.75
C GLY A 47 -16.30 19.78 9.25
N GLY A 48 -17.59 19.76 9.59
CA GLY A 48 -18.08 19.58 10.96
C GLY A 48 -18.00 18.16 11.51
N THR A 49 -17.32 17.23 10.84
CA THR A 49 -17.29 15.81 11.24
C THR A 49 -16.48 15.61 12.52
N THR A 50 -17.12 15.15 13.59
CA THR A 50 -16.43 14.69 14.81
C THR A 50 -16.05 13.22 14.68
N ILE A 51 -14.82 12.90 15.09
CA ILE A 51 -14.27 11.54 15.15
C ILE A 51 -14.30 11.06 16.60
N SER A 52 -15.09 10.03 16.89
CA SER A 52 -15.25 9.42 18.22
C SER A 52 -14.91 7.93 18.25
N SER A 53 -14.71 7.31 17.08
CA SER A 53 -14.12 5.97 16.89
C SER A 53 -13.30 5.94 15.61
N LEU A 54 -12.52 4.88 15.36
CA LEU A 54 -11.77 4.74 14.11
C LEU A 54 -12.69 4.60 12.89
N ASP A 55 -13.85 3.95 13.06
CA ASP A 55 -14.88 3.78 12.01
C ASP A 55 -15.44 5.12 11.50
N ASP A 56 -15.33 6.20 12.28
CA ASP A 56 -15.81 7.52 11.89
C ASP A 56 -15.00 8.13 10.72
N LEU A 57 -13.81 7.58 10.41
CA LEU A 57 -13.10 7.86 9.17
C LEU A 57 -14.02 7.68 7.95
N ALA A 58 -14.87 6.65 7.92
CA ALA A 58 -15.77 6.38 6.79
C ALA A 58 -16.64 7.58 6.38
N ARG A 59 -16.90 8.52 7.30
CA ARG A 59 -17.68 9.74 7.11
C ARG A 59 -16.91 10.86 6.38
N LEU A 60 -15.57 10.82 6.38
CA LEU A 60 -14.70 11.81 5.74
C LEU A 60 -14.54 11.52 4.23
N PRO A 61 -14.41 12.55 3.37
CA PRO A 61 -14.25 12.34 1.94
C PRO A 61 -12.90 11.67 1.63
N LEU A 62 -12.97 10.61 0.82
CA LEU A 62 -11.81 9.88 0.32
C LEU A 62 -10.87 10.79 -0.49
N LEU A 63 -9.56 10.57 -0.41
CA LEU A 63 -8.55 11.19 -1.27
C LEU A 63 -7.94 10.11 -2.14
N ARG A 64 -8.10 10.16 -3.47
CA ARG A 64 -7.44 9.17 -4.35
C ARG A 64 -6.05 9.67 -4.73
N LYS A 65 -5.04 8.80 -4.65
CA LYS A 65 -3.67 9.12 -5.09
C LYS A 65 -3.61 9.49 -6.58
N SER A 66 -4.52 8.95 -7.41
CA SER A 66 -4.71 9.34 -8.81
C SER A 66 -5.07 10.83 -9.00
N ASP A 67 -5.83 11.39 -8.06
CA ASP A 67 -6.37 12.75 -8.18
C ASP A 67 -5.31 13.79 -7.80
N LEU A 68 -4.37 13.42 -6.93
CA LEU A 68 -3.23 14.25 -6.52
C LEU A 68 -2.46 14.80 -7.72
N ILE A 69 -2.34 14.04 -8.82
CA ILE A 69 -1.63 14.46 -10.04
C ILE A 69 -2.22 15.78 -10.57
N GLY A 70 -3.53 15.78 -10.86
CA GLY A 70 -4.23 16.95 -11.40
C GLY A 70 -4.50 18.04 -10.34
N MET A 71 -4.49 17.69 -9.05
CA MET A 71 -4.61 18.67 -7.97
C MET A 71 -3.29 19.43 -7.74
N GLN A 72 -2.15 18.74 -7.74
CA GLN A 72 -0.83 19.34 -7.59
C GLN A 72 -0.42 20.15 -8.83
N GLU A 73 -0.84 19.74 -10.03
CA GLU A 73 -0.68 20.55 -11.26
C GLU A 73 -1.42 21.90 -11.16
N LYS A 74 -2.67 21.89 -10.66
CA LYS A 74 -3.49 23.10 -10.49
C LYS A 74 -3.01 24.01 -9.35
N MET A 75 -2.48 23.43 -8.29
CA MET A 75 -1.98 24.16 -7.12
C MET A 75 -0.65 23.55 -6.61
N PRO A 76 0.49 23.89 -7.25
CA PRO A 76 1.79 23.38 -6.84
C PRO A 76 2.20 23.89 -5.44
N PRO A 77 3.05 23.15 -4.70
CA PRO A 77 3.58 21.81 -5.03
C PRO A 77 2.68 20.66 -4.55
N PHE A 78 1.92 20.84 -3.46
CA PHE A 78 1.21 19.74 -2.78
C PHE A 78 -0.32 19.91 -2.77
N ALA A 79 -0.90 20.54 -3.80
CA ALA A 79 -2.34 20.83 -3.87
C ALA A 79 -2.88 21.66 -2.68
N GLY A 80 -1.99 22.38 -1.98
CA GLY A 80 -2.30 23.09 -0.75
C GLY A 80 -2.54 22.21 0.49
N PHE A 81 -2.30 20.89 0.44
CA PHE A 81 -2.47 20.00 1.61
C PHE A 81 -1.38 20.14 2.68
N ASN A 82 -0.24 20.77 2.33
CA ASN A 82 0.87 20.95 3.26
C ASN A 82 0.56 22.03 4.31
N ILE A 83 0.82 21.71 5.57
CA ILE A 83 0.82 22.64 6.71
C ILE A 83 2.22 23.20 6.91
N ALA A 84 3.25 22.35 6.79
CA ALA A 84 4.63 22.80 6.75
C ALA A 84 4.92 23.56 5.45
N GLN A 85 5.77 24.59 5.53
CA GLN A 85 6.33 25.23 4.35
C GLN A 85 7.28 24.25 3.64
N THR A 86 7.24 24.17 2.31
CA THR A 86 8.08 23.26 1.51
C THR A 86 9.57 23.35 1.86
N GLY A 87 10.10 24.55 2.08
CA GLY A 87 11.49 24.78 2.48
C GLY A 87 11.85 24.40 3.93
N ARG A 88 10.92 23.82 4.70
CA ARG A 88 11.16 23.23 6.03
C ARG A 88 10.99 21.72 6.07
N MET A 89 10.58 21.10 4.96
CA MET A 89 10.62 19.63 4.79
C MET A 89 12.09 19.19 4.67
N ARG A 90 12.44 18.00 5.18
CA ARG A 90 13.84 17.53 5.20
C ARG A 90 14.36 17.30 3.78
N HIS A 91 13.58 16.63 2.96
CA HIS A 91 13.72 16.52 1.52
C HIS A 91 12.35 16.67 0.84
N ILE A 92 12.40 16.93 -0.46
CA ILE A 92 11.26 16.91 -1.37
C ILE A 92 11.57 15.98 -2.53
N TYR A 93 10.56 15.24 -2.96
CA TYR A 93 10.65 14.17 -3.95
C TYR A 93 9.64 14.41 -5.08
N ARG A 94 9.82 13.72 -6.20
CA ARG A 94 8.87 13.71 -7.31
C ARG A 94 8.83 12.32 -7.93
N SER A 95 7.92 11.50 -7.43
CA SER A 95 7.65 10.15 -7.91
C SER A 95 7.02 10.11 -9.31
N PRO A 96 7.12 8.96 -10.02
CA PRO A 96 6.38 8.71 -11.25
C PRO A 96 4.86 8.93 -11.07
N GLY A 97 4.19 9.38 -12.13
CA GLY A 97 2.83 9.92 -12.03
C GLY A 97 2.81 11.42 -11.70
N PRO A 98 3.85 12.17 -12.10
CA PRO A 98 4.38 13.38 -11.44
C PRO A 98 3.81 13.80 -10.07
N ILE A 99 3.76 12.89 -9.09
CA ILE A 99 3.35 13.22 -7.70
C ILE A 99 4.57 13.73 -6.95
N ASN A 100 4.44 14.86 -6.25
CA ASN A 100 5.45 15.37 -5.33
C ASN A 100 5.24 14.74 -3.95
N ASP A 101 6.30 14.15 -3.39
CA ASP A 101 6.35 13.56 -2.04
C ASP A 101 7.37 14.33 -1.14
N TYR A 102 7.48 13.99 0.14
CA TYR A 102 8.36 14.67 1.10
C TYR A 102 8.78 13.74 2.26
N ASP A 103 9.69 14.21 3.13
CA ASP A 103 9.88 13.60 4.45
C ASP A 103 10.03 14.61 5.61
N GLY A 104 9.15 14.48 6.63
CA GLY A 104 9.21 15.19 7.91
C GLY A 104 9.42 16.71 7.86
N ASN A 105 9.87 17.29 8.98
CA ASN A 105 10.33 18.70 9.04
C ASN A 105 11.53 18.93 9.96
N ASP A 106 12.16 20.09 9.79
CA ASP A 106 13.39 20.55 10.46
C ASP A 106 13.40 20.51 12.00
N ARG A 107 12.25 20.44 12.67
CA ARG A 107 12.18 20.43 14.14
C ARG A 107 12.69 19.15 14.80
N ASN A 108 12.82 18.06 14.05
CA ASN A 108 13.26 16.74 14.53
C ASN A 108 14.69 16.35 14.10
N HIS A 109 15.68 17.27 14.12
CA HIS A 109 16.95 17.07 13.39
C HIS A 109 18.26 17.09 14.21
N GLY A 110 19.14 16.15 13.87
CA GLY A 110 20.55 16.06 14.28
C GLY A 110 21.42 15.03 13.52
N TYR A 111 20.86 14.23 12.60
CA TYR A 111 21.52 13.14 11.84
C TYR A 111 22.22 12.07 12.72
N ALA A 112 21.74 11.87 13.95
CA ALA A 112 22.35 11.00 14.96
C ALA A 112 21.58 9.69 15.16
N ARG A 113 22.28 8.65 15.66
CA ARG A 113 21.64 7.43 16.19
C ARG A 113 20.64 7.83 17.28
N GLY A 114 19.39 7.42 17.14
CA GLY A 114 18.29 7.76 18.05
C GLY A 114 17.30 8.82 17.54
N GLU A 115 17.47 9.37 16.32
CA GLU A 115 16.39 10.11 15.66
C GLU A 115 15.15 9.24 15.42
N PRO A 116 13.92 9.80 15.42
CA PRO A 116 12.72 9.08 15.02
C PRO A 116 12.80 8.57 13.57
N ASP A 117 12.52 7.29 13.36
CA ASP A 117 12.25 6.76 12.02
C ASP A 117 10.87 7.21 11.54
N TRP A 118 10.82 8.40 10.93
CA TRP A 118 9.59 9.01 10.40
C TRP A 118 8.84 8.12 9.38
N TRP A 119 9.59 7.27 8.66
CA TRP A 119 9.04 6.32 7.68
C TRP A 119 8.64 4.97 8.29
N ARG A 120 9.11 4.68 9.51
CA ARG A 120 8.79 3.52 10.35
C ARG A 120 9.24 2.16 9.81
N VAL A 121 10.08 2.16 8.77
CA VAL A 121 10.61 0.95 8.10
C VAL A 121 11.53 0.13 9.01
N GLY A 122 12.14 0.71 10.05
CA GLY A 122 12.93 0.00 11.05
C GLY A 122 12.17 -1.13 11.73
N ARG A 123 10.86 -0.96 11.97
CA ARG A 123 9.97 -2.01 12.49
C ARG A 123 9.91 -3.21 11.53
N ALA A 124 9.68 -2.95 10.25
CA ALA A 124 9.63 -3.97 9.21
C ALA A 124 10.97 -4.72 9.05
N LEU A 125 12.09 -4.00 9.06
CA LEU A 125 13.42 -4.60 8.97
C LEU A 125 13.74 -5.46 10.19
N TYR A 126 13.37 -5.02 11.40
CA TYR A 126 13.55 -5.80 12.62
C TYR A 126 12.70 -7.08 12.59
N ALA A 127 11.45 -7.02 12.11
CA ALA A 127 10.61 -8.19 11.89
C ALA A 127 11.16 -9.13 10.82
N ALA A 128 11.81 -8.60 9.77
CA ALA A 128 12.54 -9.36 8.76
C ALA A 128 13.90 -9.93 9.26
N GLY A 129 14.24 -9.73 10.53
CA GLY A 129 15.40 -10.31 11.20
C GLY A 129 16.67 -9.47 11.17
N PHE A 130 16.64 -8.22 10.67
CA PHE A 130 17.79 -7.31 10.66
C PHE A 130 18.12 -6.88 12.10
N ARG A 131 19.40 -6.71 12.44
CA ARG A 131 19.86 -6.41 13.80
C ARG A 131 20.99 -5.38 13.83
N PRO A 132 21.21 -4.69 14.96
CA PRO A 132 22.34 -3.77 15.12
C PRO A 132 23.67 -4.43 14.73
N GLY A 133 24.45 -3.75 13.89
CA GLY A 133 25.70 -4.28 13.34
C GLY A 133 25.58 -5.05 12.02
N ASP A 134 24.38 -5.26 11.48
CA ASP A 134 24.22 -5.71 10.08
C ASP A 134 24.78 -4.68 9.09
N VAL A 135 25.33 -5.18 7.98
CA VAL A 135 25.73 -4.38 6.81
C VAL A 135 24.66 -4.56 5.75
N VAL A 136 23.85 -3.52 5.56
CA VAL A 136 22.69 -3.48 4.67
C VAL A 136 23.10 -2.89 3.33
N HIS A 137 22.98 -3.68 2.26
CA HIS A 137 23.16 -3.22 0.90
C HIS A 137 21.80 -2.72 0.36
N ASN A 138 21.66 -1.41 0.20
CA ASN A 138 20.40 -0.78 -0.17
C ASN A 138 20.37 -0.39 -1.66
N SER A 139 19.66 -1.18 -2.46
CA SER A 139 19.55 -1.02 -3.92
C SER A 139 18.28 -0.29 -4.37
N PHE A 140 17.56 0.40 -3.48
CA PHE A 140 16.54 1.39 -3.89
C PHE A 140 17.17 2.68 -4.42
N SER A 141 16.45 3.42 -5.27
CA SER A 141 16.94 4.71 -5.77
C SER A 141 16.96 5.77 -4.67
N TYR A 142 18.08 6.48 -4.59
CA TYR A 142 18.32 7.63 -3.70
C TYR A 142 18.02 8.98 -4.37
N HIS A 143 17.59 8.99 -5.64
CA HIS A 143 17.24 10.20 -6.39
C HIS A 143 15.78 10.16 -6.85
N PHE A 144 15.16 11.34 -6.98
CA PHE A 144 13.73 11.57 -7.34
C PHE A 144 12.68 10.97 -6.39
N THR A 145 12.84 9.73 -5.92
CA THR A 145 11.88 9.01 -5.06
C THR A 145 12.42 8.83 -3.64
N PRO A 146 11.56 8.71 -2.61
CA PRO A 146 12.01 8.55 -1.22
C PRO A 146 12.57 7.18 -0.87
N ALA A 147 12.40 6.15 -1.70
CA ALA A 147 12.63 4.74 -1.32
C ALA A 147 14.04 4.47 -0.77
N GLY A 148 15.11 4.98 -1.38
CA GLY A 148 16.47 4.84 -0.86
C GLY A 148 16.60 5.38 0.56
N MET A 149 16.20 6.64 0.77
CA MET A 149 16.21 7.31 2.08
C MET A 149 15.30 6.62 3.12
N MET A 150 14.19 6.05 2.68
CA MET A 150 13.21 5.36 3.52
C MET A 150 13.81 4.13 4.20
N PHE A 151 14.45 3.26 3.42
CA PHE A 151 15.11 2.05 3.93
C PHE A 151 16.43 2.36 4.64
N ASP A 152 17.16 3.38 4.19
CA ASP A 152 18.38 3.86 4.86
C ASP A 152 18.08 4.28 6.31
N ARG A 153 17.03 5.08 6.53
CA ARG A 153 16.62 5.48 7.89
C ARG A 153 16.12 4.32 8.72
N GLY A 154 15.28 3.44 8.17
CA GLY A 154 14.85 2.25 8.90
C GLY A 154 16.03 1.40 9.38
N ALA A 155 17.02 1.18 8.50
CA ALA A 155 18.20 0.37 8.81
C ALA A 155 19.15 1.06 9.81
N THR A 156 19.46 2.35 9.61
CA THR A 156 20.34 3.10 10.51
C THR A 156 19.70 3.35 11.88
N HIS A 157 18.38 3.52 11.95
CA HIS A 157 17.63 3.63 13.21
C HIS A 157 17.78 2.36 14.06
N ILE A 158 17.66 1.17 13.45
CA ILE A 158 17.93 -0.11 14.14
C ILE A 158 19.42 -0.46 14.27
N GLY A 159 20.31 0.50 14.03
CA GLY A 159 21.74 0.39 14.30
C GLY A 159 22.56 -0.40 13.27
N CYS A 160 22.01 -0.67 12.08
CA CYS A 160 22.77 -1.20 10.95
C CYS A 160 23.71 -0.14 10.35
N SER A 161 24.68 -0.60 9.56
CA SER A 161 25.41 0.23 8.59
C SER A 161 24.77 0.05 7.21
N VAL A 162 24.63 1.12 6.44
CA VAL A 162 24.02 1.07 5.09
C VAL A 162 25.07 1.38 4.03
N PHE A 163 25.13 0.54 3.00
CA PHE A 163 25.81 0.84 1.74
C PHE A 163 24.75 1.34 0.72
N PRO A 164 24.75 2.63 0.35
CA PRO A 164 23.73 3.23 -0.52
C PRO A 164 24.02 2.89 -1.99
N ALA A 165 23.62 1.70 -2.41
CA ALA A 165 24.04 1.10 -3.68
C ALA A 165 23.30 1.66 -4.91
N GLY A 166 22.01 2.02 -4.74
CA GLY A 166 21.16 2.41 -5.87
C GLY A 166 20.82 1.24 -6.81
N THR A 167 20.31 1.58 -8.00
CA THR A 167 19.65 0.62 -8.92
C THR A 167 20.52 0.14 -10.08
N GLU A 168 21.79 0.54 -10.15
CA GLU A 168 22.65 0.37 -11.35
C GLU A 168 24.04 -0.20 -11.02
N ASN A 169 24.80 -0.59 -12.05
CA ASN A 169 26.17 -1.12 -11.96
C ASN A 169 26.29 -2.42 -11.14
N THR A 170 25.62 -3.48 -11.59
CA THR A 170 25.56 -4.79 -10.90
C THR A 170 26.93 -5.35 -10.52
N GLU A 171 27.92 -5.33 -11.43
CA GLU A 171 29.29 -5.75 -11.13
C GLU A 171 29.89 -4.99 -9.93
N LEU A 172 29.78 -3.65 -9.94
CA LEU A 172 30.34 -2.82 -8.89
C LEU A 172 29.62 -3.04 -7.54
N GLN A 173 28.29 -3.24 -7.59
CA GLN A 173 27.51 -3.60 -6.41
C GLN A 173 27.92 -4.97 -5.84
N ALA A 174 28.04 -6.01 -6.68
CA ALA A 174 28.44 -7.35 -6.26
C ALA A 174 29.84 -7.35 -5.62
N ARG A 175 30.80 -6.63 -6.22
CA ARG A 175 32.14 -6.42 -5.63
C ARG A 175 32.09 -5.68 -4.30
N ALA A 176 31.24 -4.66 -4.17
CA ALA A 176 31.05 -3.96 -2.90
C ALA A 176 30.46 -4.88 -1.81
N MET A 177 29.50 -5.74 -2.17
CA MET A 177 28.89 -6.69 -1.23
C MET A 177 29.91 -7.68 -0.66
N GLU A 178 30.86 -8.16 -1.47
CA GLU A 178 31.96 -9.01 -0.99
C GLU A 178 32.93 -8.22 -0.09
N VAL A 179 33.38 -7.04 -0.53
CA VAL A 179 34.34 -6.19 0.21
C VAL A 179 33.82 -5.81 1.60
N PHE A 180 32.56 -5.40 1.70
CA PHE A 180 31.93 -5.02 2.98
C PHE A 180 31.32 -6.19 3.74
N ARG A 181 31.34 -7.41 3.17
CA ARG A 181 30.69 -8.62 3.71
C ARG A 181 29.24 -8.36 4.11
N THR A 182 28.48 -7.83 3.15
CA THR A 182 27.05 -7.55 3.28
C THR A 182 26.32 -8.72 3.94
N THR A 183 25.54 -8.42 4.98
CA THR A 183 24.76 -9.43 5.72
C THR A 183 23.26 -9.36 5.41
N ALA A 184 22.78 -8.22 4.92
CA ALA A 184 21.38 -8.01 4.58
C ALA A 184 21.20 -7.13 3.33
N TYR A 185 20.07 -7.28 2.64
CA TYR A 185 19.72 -6.53 1.41
C TYR A 185 18.37 -5.81 1.54
N THR A 186 18.28 -4.60 0.99
CA THR A 186 16.99 -3.91 0.78
C THR A 186 16.87 -3.44 -0.68
N GLY A 187 15.73 -3.72 -1.33
CA GLY A 187 15.49 -3.31 -2.72
C GLY A 187 14.26 -3.95 -3.34
N VAL A 188 14.14 -3.86 -4.67
CA VAL A 188 13.06 -4.55 -5.40
C VAL A 188 13.31 -6.07 -5.45
N PRO A 189 12.26 -6.93 -5.51
CA PRO A 189 12.40 -8.38 -5.42
C PRO A 189 13.26 -9.03 -6.52
N ASP A 190 13.21 -8.51 -7.74
CA ASP A 190 13.80 -9.09 -8.95
C ASP A 190 15.26 -8.64 -9.19
N PHE A 191 15.73 -7.61 -8.49
CA PHE A 191 17.11 -7.13 -8.62
C PHE A 191 18.13 -7.96 -7.82
N LEU A 192 17.75 -8.49 -6.65
CA LEU A 192 18.67 -9.31 -5.84
C LEU A 192 19.13 -10.60 -6.56
N PRO A 193 18.25 -11.39 -7.23
CA PRO A 193 18.69 -12.52 -8.05
C PRO A 193 19.76 -12.13 -9.08
N ARG A 194 19.61 -10.98 -9.74
CA ARG A 194 20.59 -10.49 -10.74
C ARG A 194 21.94 -10.12 -10.13
N LEU A 195 21.95 -9.55 -8.91
CA LEU A 195 23.20 -9.30 -8.17
C LEU A 195 23.90 -10.61 -7.77
N LEU A 196 23.12 -11.65 -7.44
CA LEU A 196 23.66 -12.97 -7.08
C LEU A 196 24.19 -13.71 -8.31
N GLU A 197 23.51 -13.64 -9.46
CA GLU A 197 24.00 -14.17 -10.75
C GLU A 197 25.30 -13.49 -11.20
N GLU A 198 25.39 -12.17 -11.06
CA GLU A 198 26.61 -11.40 -11.33
C GLU A 198 27.75 -11.82 -10.38
N ALA A 199 27.47 -11.98 -9.09
CA ALA A 199 28.45 -12.44 -8.11
C ALA A 199 28.96 -13.86 -8.41
N ASP A 200 28.08 -14.78 -8.79
CA ASP A 200 28.45 -16.14 -9.21
C ASP A 200 29.35 -16.11 -10.46
N ALA A 201 29.01 -15.29 -11.46
CA ALA A 201 29.77 -15.14 -12.70
C ALA A 201 31.18 -14.55 -12.47
N LEU A 202 31.31 -13.67 -11.47
CA LEU A 202 32.57 -13.07 -11.03
C LEU A 202 33.35 -13.91 -10.01
N GLY A 203 32.75 -14.99 -9.48
CA GLY A 203 33.35 -15.87 -8.48
C GLY A 203 33.46 -15.27 -7.07
N LEU A 204 32.56 -14.35 -6.71
CA LEU A 204 32.59 -13.59 -5.45
C LEU A 204 31.88 -14.33 -4.30
N ASP A 205 32.38 -14.19 -3.07
CA ASP A 205 31.80 -14.83 -1.88
C ASP A 205 30.76 -13.94 -1.18
N LEU A 206 29.48 -14.17 -1.47
CA LEU A 206 28.35 -13.48 -0.82
C LEU A 206 27.64 -14.30 0.28
N ARG A 207 28.27 -15.36 0.82
CA ARG A 207 27.65 -16.24 1.84
C ARG A 207 27.32 -15.56 3.18
N SER A 208 27.79 -14.33 3.40
CA SER A 208 27.39 -13.51 4.56
C SER A 208 25.95 -12.99 4.44
N LEU A 209 25.45 -12.80 3.22
CA LEU A 209 24.08 -12.34 2.97
C LEU A 209 23.10 -13.44 3.35
N THR A 210 22.29 -13.18 4.37
CA THR A 210 21.33 -14.15 4.94
C THR A 210 19.92 -13.59 5.10
N ARG A 211 19.74 -12.28 4.85
CA ARG A 211 18.49 -11.55 5.09
C ARG A 211 18.17 -10.61 3.93
N ALA A 212 16.91 -10.53 3.54
CA ALA A 212 16.44 -9.56 2.56
C ALA A 212 15.08 -8.98 2.99
N SER A 213 14.90 -7.68 2.80
CA SER A 213 13.59 -7.03 2.88
C SER A 213 13.29 -6.35 1.55
N VAL A 214 12.17 -6.70 0.92
CA VAL A 214 11.83 -6.27 -0.43
C VAL A 214 10.51 -5.52 -0.50
N SER A 215 10.41 -4.58 -1.45
CA SER A 215 9.19 -3.78 -1.67
C SER A 215 9.17 -3.19 -3.09
N ALA A 216 8.17 -2.37 -3.39
CA ALA A 216 7.94 -1.69 -4.68
C ALA A 216 7.81 -2.62 -5.91
N GLY A 217 7.54 -3.92 -5.68
CA GLY A 217 7.25 -4.91 -6.72
C GLY A 217 6.76 -6.22 -6.09
N PRO A 218 6.09 -7.11 -6.85
CA PRO A 218 5.61 -8.39 -6.35
C PRO A 218 6.76 -9.40 -6.17
N LEU A 219 6.86 -10.04 -4.99
CA LEU A 219 7.78 -11.16 -4.80
C LEU A 219 7.11 -12.47 -5.25
N PHE A 220 7.49 -12.96 -6.43
CA PHE A 220 6.97 -14.24 -6.92
C PHE A 220 7.48 -15.43 -6.09
N PRO A 221 6.67 -16.50 -5.89
CA PRO A 221 7.08 -17.69 -5.14
C PRO A 221 8.31 -18.43 -5.71
N SER A 222 8.65 -18.22 -6.98
CA SER A 222 9.89 -18.72 -7.60
C SER A 222 11.11 -17.94 -7.10
N VAL A 223 11.04 -16.61 -7.09
CA VAL A 223 12.11 -15.72 -6.60
C VAL A 223 12.38 -15.97 -5.13
N ARG A 224 11.32 -16.03 -4.30
CA ARG A 224 11.42 -16.35 -2.87
C ARG A 224 12.20 -17.65 -2.64
N ARG A 225 11.81 -18.72 -3.33
CA ARG A 225 12.44 -20.04 -3.19
C ARG A 225 13.92 -20.04 -3.60
N GLY A 226 14.27 -19.37 -4.71
CA GLY A 226 15.67 -19.28 -5.16
C GLY A 226 16.57 -18.49 -4.20
N LEU A 227 16.01 -17.55 -3.44
CA LEU A 227 16.71 -16.86 -2.34
C LEU A 227 16.84 -17.77 -1.10
N GLU A 228 15.76 -18.46 -0.73
CA GLU A 228 15.74 -19.40 0.41
C GLU A 228 16.68 -20.60 0.20
N GLU A 229 16.79 -21.12 -1.03
CA GLU A 229 17.74 -22.17 -1.44
C GLU A 229 19.21 -21.72 -1.31
N ARG A 230 19.48 -20.41 -1.38
CA ARG A 230 20.80 -19.80 -1.10
C ARG A 230 21.00 -19.43 0.38
N GLY A 231 20.03 -19.73 1.25
CA GLY A 231 20.08 -19.40 2.68
C GLY A 231 19.68 -17.95 3.02
N ILE A 232 19.03 -17.25 2.08
CA ILE A 232 18.59 -15.85 2.27
C ILE A 232 17.11 -15.84 2.67
N ALA A 233 16.82 -15.50 3.92
CA ALA A 233 15.46 -15.27 4.39
C ALA A 233 14.92 -13.94 3.85
N VAL A 234 13.92 -13.99 2.97
CA VAL A 234 13.31 -12.81 2.34
C VAL A 234 11.93 -12.49 2.91
N HIS A 235 11.70 -11.21 3.22
CA HIS A 235 10.42 -10.70 3.72
C HIS A 235 9.96 -9.51 2.86
N GLU A 236 8.68 -9.45 2.55
CA GLU A 236 8.07 -8.28 1.89
C GLU A 236 7.59 -7.27 2.93
N CYS A 237 7.76 -5.98 2.63
CA CYS A 237 7.03 -4.92 3.30
C CYS A 237 6.29 -4.04 2.29
N TYR A 238 5.20 -3.44 2.72
CA TYR A 238 4.34 -2.60 1.92
C TYR A 238 4.52 -1.15 2.37
N VAL A 239 5.15 -0.36 1.51
CA VAL A 239 5.45 1.04 1.75
C VAL A 239 4.86 1.91 0.65
N ILE A 240 4.46 3.13 0.99
CA ILE A 240 3.91 4.12 0.06
C ILE A 240 4.77 5.39 0.15
N ALA A 241 5.14 5.96 -0.99
CA ALA A 241 6.06 7.10 -1.08
C ALA A 241 5.61 8.33 -0.25
N ASP A 242 4.31 8.55 -0.07
CA ASP A 242 3.77 9.66 0.72
C ASP A 242 3.59 9.32 2.21
N LEU A 243 3.58 8.03 2.60
CA LEU A 243 3.11 7.57 3.91
C LEU A 243 4.15 6.77 4.72
N GLY A 244 5.18 6.21 4.07
CA GLY A 244 6.11 5.25 4.67
C GLY A 244 5.52 3.85 4.78
N LEU A 245 5.88 3.14 5.85
CA LEU A 245 5.42 1.79 6.12
C LEU A 245 3.90 1.73 6.37
N VAL A 246 3.23 0.83 5.65
CA VAL A 246 1.81 0.51 5.86
C VAL A 246 1.66 -0.86 6.53
N ALA A 247 2.38 -1.87 6.04
CA ALA A 247 2.35 -3.22 6.61
C ALA A 247 3.64 -4.00 6.29
N TYR A 248 3.95 -5.06 7.04
CA TYR A 248 5.18 -5.85 6.88
C TYR A 248 4.99 -7.34 7.16
N GLN A 249 5.67 -8.21 6.40
CA GLN A 249 5.74 -9.62 6.71
C GLN A 249 6.54 -9.87 7.99
N THR A 250 6.22 -10.99 8.63
CA THR A 250 6.90 -11.52 9.82
C THR A 250 7.39 -12.94 9.51
N PRO A 251 8.21 -13.57 10.37
CA PRO A 251 8.67 -14.95 10.15
C PRO A 251 7.54 -16.00 10.04
N ALA A 252 6.29 -15.66 10.37
CA ALA A 252 5.12 -16.52 10.14
C ALA A 252 4.66 -16.58 8.67
N LEU A 253 5.02 -15.59 7.84
CA LEU A 253 4.75 -15.49 6.40
C LEU A 253 3.27 -15.66 5.91
N GLU A 254 2.29 -15.78 6.81
CA GLU A 254 0.86 -15.88 6.44
C GLU A 254 0.25 -14.58 5.87
N ALA A 255 0.70 -13.45 6.39
CA ALA A 255 0.10 -12.13 6.20
C ALA A 255 1.10 -11.02 6.54
N MET A 256 0.78 -9.79 6.14
CA MET A 256 1.50 -8.60 6.59
C MET A 256 0.84 -8.03 7.85
N VAL A 257 1.59 -7.77 8.91
CA VAL A 257 1.12 -7.02 10.09
C VAL A 257 1.07 -5.54 9.72
N ILE A 258 -0.05 -4.87 9.98
CA ILE A 258 -0.20 -3.43 9.75
C ILE A 258 0.61 -2.65 10.79
N ASP A 259 1.25 -1.56 10.38
CA ASP A 259 2.06 -0.73 11.27
C ASP A 259 1.21 0.01 12.32
N GLU A 260 1.80 0.26 13.48
CA GLU A 260 1.09 0.80 14.65
C GLU A 260 0.68 2.28 14.49
N ASP A 261 1.32 3.01 13.59
CA ASP A 261 1.12 4.46 13.35
C ASP A 261 0.36 4.74 12.04
N VAL A 262 -0.33 3.74 11.49
CA VAL A 262 -1.27 3.90 10.37
C VAL A 262 -2.62 3.26 10.69
N ILE A 263 -3.69 3.82 10.13
CA ILE A 263 -5.00 3.17 10.06
C ILE A 263 -5.22 2.72 8.62
N VAL A 264 -5.61 1.45 8.46
CA VAL A 264 -5.95 0.86 7.16
C VAL A 264 -7.43 0.50 7.13
N GLU A 265 -8.13 1.07 6.15
CA GLU A 265 -9.47 0.67 5.74
C GLU A 265 -9.35 -0.14 4.43
N ILE A 266 -10.29 -1.06 4.20
CA ILE A 266 -10.51 -1.65 2.87
C ILE A 266 -11.89 -1.16 2.41
N VAL A 267 -11.95 -0.47 1.28
CA VAL A 267 -13.19 0.10 0.73
C VAL A 267 -13.59 -0.59 -0.56
N ARG A 268 -14.88 -0.58 -0.90
CA ARG A 268 -15.36 -1.11 -2.18
C ARG A 268 -14.76 -0.26 -3.33
N PRO A 269 -14.03 -0.84 -4.30
CA PRO A 269 -13.35 -0.08 -5.34
C PRO A 269 -14.28 0.91 -6.06
N GLY A 270 -13.80 2.12 -6.32
CA GLY A 270 -14.60 3.21 -6.90
C GLY A 270 -15.57 3.91 -5.93
N THR A 271 -15.71 3.44 -4.68
CA THR A 271 -16.46 4.11 -3.59
C THR A 271 -15.52 4.59 -2.47
N GLY A 272 -16.08 5.12 -1.38
CA GLY A 272 -15.40 5.27 -0.08
C GLY A 272 -15.99 4.39 1.03
N ASP A 273 -16.84 3.42 0.68
CA ASP A 273 -17.59 2.57 1.61
C ASP A 273 -16.72 1.41 2.12
N PRO A 274 -16.50 1.25 3.44
CA PRO A 274 -15.77 0.10 3.98
C PRO A 274 -16.43 -1.25 3.64
N VAL A 275 -15.62 -2.30 3.50
CA VAL A 275 -16.09 -3.69 3.38
C VAL A 275 -15.71 -4.50 4.63
N PRO A 276 -16.45 -5.58 4.97
CA PRO A 276 -16.11 -6.44 6.10
C PRO A 276 -14.72 -7.09 5.97
N ASP A 277 -14.10 -7.39 7.12
CA ASP A 277 -12.87 -8.18 7.18
C ASP A 277 -13.00 -9.48 6.35
N GLY A 278 -11.98 -9.78 5.54
CA GLY A 278 -11.96 -10.91 4.60
C GLY A 278 -12.46 -10.58 3.18
N GLU A 279 -13.28 -9.52 2.98
CA GLU A 279 -13.63 -9.03 1.64
C GLU A 279 -12.45 -8.28 0.99
N VAL A 280 -12.28 -8.47 -0.32
CA VAL A 280 -11.24 -7.80 -1.10
C VAL A 280 -11.77 -6.48 -1.63
N GLY A 281 -11.04 -5.41 -1.36
CA GLY A 281 -11.33 -4.06 -1.84
C GLY A 281 -10.07 -3.22 -2.00
N GLU A 282 -10.26 -1.93 -2.25
CA GLU A 282 -9.20 -0.96 -2.40
C GLU A 282 -8.64 -0.57 -1.04
N VAL A 283 -7.30 -0.53 -0.93
CA VAL A 283 -6.61 -0.14 0.30
C VAL A 283 -6.64 1.37 0.48
N VAL A 284 -7.08 1.81 1.65
CA VAL A 284 -7.14 3.22 2.05
C VAL A 284 -6.37 3.38 3.35
N VAL A 285 -5.48 4.37 3.42
CA VAL A 285 -4.55 4.55 4.53
C VAL A 285 -4.62 5.98 5.08
N THR A 286 -4.57 6.10 6.39
CA THR A 286 -4.32 7.37 7.11
C THR A 286 -3.07 7.19 7.95
N ALA A 287 -2.01 7.94 7.67
CA ALA A 287 -0.78 7.94 8.47
C ALA A 287 -0.91 8.92 9.65
N LEU A 288 -0.77 8.42 10.88
CA LEU A 288 -1.09 9.17 12.10
C LEU A 288 -0.03 10.23 12.44
N ALA A 289 1.25 9.93 12.21
CA ALA A 289 2.36 10.79 12.59
C ALA A 289 2.72 11.89 11.56
N HIS A 290 1.99 12.00 10.45
CA HIS A 290 2.36 12.84 9.29
C HIS A 290 1.72 14.24 9.36
N HIS A 291 2.08 15.02 10.37
CA HIS A 291 1.48 16.34 10.62
C HIS A 291 1.87 17.42 9.60
N GLU A 292 3.00 17.29 8.90
CA GLU A 292 3.45 18.32 7.95
C GLU A 292 2.57 18.46 6.71
N LEU A 293 1.99 17.35 6.27
CA LEU A 293 1.12 17.22 5.11
C LEU A 293 0.20 16.00 5.37
N PRO A 294 -0.85 16.15 6.19
CA PRO A 294 -1.74 15.05 6.51
C PRO A 294 -2.42 14.50 5.24
N LEU A 295 -2.25 13.21 4.97
CA LEU A 295 -2.99 12.50 3.92
C LEU A 295 -4.00 11.57 4.59
N ILE A 296 -5.19 12.12 4.84
CA ILE A 296 -6.30 11.46 5.51
C ILE A 296 -7.15 10.71 4.48
N ARG A 297 -7.38 9.41 4.71
CA ARG A 297 -8.04 8.46 3.80
C ARG A 297 -7.49 8.50 2.38
N LEU A 298 -6.18 8.29 2.24
CA LEU A 298 -5.53 8.15 0.95
C LEU A 298 -5.81 6.76 0.37
N ALA A 299 -6.63 6.69 -0.68
CA ALA A 299 -6.79 5.51 -1.51
C ALA A 299 -5.58 5.38 -2.45
N ILE A 300 -4.80 4.32 -2.28
CA ILE A 300 -3.50 4.14 -2.95
C ILE A 300 -3.60 3.37 -4.28
N GLY A 301 -4.80 2.90 -4.64
CA GLY A 301 -5.10 2.24 -5.90
C GLY A 301 -4.65 0.77 -5.97
N ASP A 302 -4.32 0.14 -4.85
CA ASP A 302 -4.03 -1.29 -4.74
C ASP A 302 -5.21 -2.04 -4.09
N LEU A 303 -5.31 -3.34 -4.36
CA LEU A 303 -6.30 -4.24 -3.77
C LEU A 303 -5.71 -5.07 -2.64
N SER A 304 -6.46 -5.24 -1.56
CA SER A 304 -6.16 -6.19 -0.49
C SER A 304 -7.42 -6.56 0.31
N ALA A 305 -7.25 -7.32 1.39
CA ALA A 305 -8.26 -7.64 2.38
C ALA A 305 -7.62 -7.65 3.78
N ILE A 306 -8.37 -7.26 4.81
CA ILE A 306 -7.99 -7.54 6.19
C ILE A 306 -8.18 -9.04 6.46
N LEU A 307 -7.25 -9.65 7.20
CA LEU A 307 -7.32 -11.02 7.66
C LEU A 307 -7.64 -11.06 9.16
N PRO A 308 -8.68 -11.81 9.58
CA PRO A 308 -9.06 -11.91 10.99
C PRO A 308 -8.05 -12.72 11.80
N GLY A 309 -8.08 -12.52 13.11
CA GLY A 309 -7.26 -13.26 14.08
C GLY A 309 -5.80 -12.81 14.20
N PRO A 310 -5.13 -13.18 15.31
CA PRO A 310 -3.78 -12.73 15.63
C PRO A 310 -2.72 -13.35 14.70
N SER A 311 -1.51 -12.79 14.70
CA SER A 311 -0.38 -13.37 13.99
C SER A 311 0.22 -14.56 14.77
N PRO A 312 0.57 -15.70 14.13
CA PRO A 312 1.23 -16.82 14.81
C PRO A 312 2.56 -16.47 15.47
N CYS A 313 3.20 -15.36 15.07
CA CYS A 313 4.43 -14.86 15.71
C CYS A 313 4.19 -14.08 17.02
N GLY A 314 2.96 -14.05 17.53
CA GLY A 314 2.59 -13.36 18.78
C GLY A 314 2.27 -11.87 18.63
N ARG A 315 2.46 -11.28 17.44
CA ARG A 315 2.06 -9.88 17.16
C ARG A 315 0.53 -9.75 17.13
N THR A 316 0.02 -8.71 17.80
CA THR A 316 -1.41 -8.46 18.03
C THR A 316 -2.04 -7.45 17.07
N GLY A 317 -1.25 -6.78 16.22
CA GLY A 317 -1.73 -5.84 15.21
C GLY A 317 -2.62 -6.50 14.14
N ARG A 318 -3.55 -5.71 13.55
CA ARG A 318 -4.38 -6.16 12.43
C ARG A 318 -3.52 -6.62 11.25
N ARG A 319 -4.03 -7.55 10.45
CA ARG A 319 -3.28 -8.19 9.37
C ARG A 319 -3.86 -7.87 8.00
N LEU A 320 -3.00 -7.45 7.07
CA LEU A 320 -3.31 -7.24 5.66
C LEU A 320 -2.91 -8.50 4.87
N ARG A 321 -3.74 -8.96 3.93
CA ARG A 321 -3.44 -10.14 3.09
C ARG A 321 -2.19 -9.95 2.21
N GLY A 322 -1.75 -8.71 2.01
CA GLY A 322 -0.71 -8.32 1.05
C GLY A 322 -1.32 -7.79 -0.25
N TRP A 323 -0.48 -7.51 -1.24
CA TRP A 323 -0.91 -6.94 -2.52
C TRP A 323 -1.63 -7.98 -3.40
N LEU A 324 -2.87 -7.68 -3.83
CA LEU A 324 -3.69 -8.57 -4.66
C LEU A 324 -3.91 -8.05 -6.09
N GLY A 325 -3.23 -6.97 -6.48
CA GLY A 325 -3.40 -6.29 -7.76
C GLY A 325 -3.74 -4.82 -7.61
N ARG A 326 -4.06 -4.17 -8.73
CA ARG A 326 -4.47 -2.76 -8.79
C ARG A 326 -6.00 -2.61 -8.78
N ALA A 327 -6.49 -1.54 -8.20
CA ALA A 327 -7.90 -1.18 -8.16
C ALA A 327 -8.37 -0.45 -9.45
N ASP A 328 -7.44 0.07 -10.26
CA ASP A 328 -7.67 0.88 -11.47
C ASP A 328 -8.12 0.06 -12.71
N GLN A 329 -9.24 -0.65 -12.58
CA GLN A 329 -9.77 -1.62 -13.55
C GLN A 329 -10.47 -0.95 -14.77
N THR A 330 -9.81 0.03 -15.38
CA THR A 330 -10.33 0.78 -16.53
C THR A 330 -10.30 -0.05 -17.80
N THR A 331 -11.41 -0.09 -18.54
CA THR A 331 -11.44 -0.62 -19.92
C THR A 331 -12.17 0.31 -20.88
N LYS A 332 -12.02 0.06 -22.19
CA LYS A 332 -12.65 0.83 -23.28
C LYS A 332 -13.67 -0.03 -24.01
N VAL A 333 -14.94 0.36 -23.95
CA VAL A 333 -16.09 -0.37 -24.50
C VAL A 333 -16.79 0.52 -25.55
N ARG A 334 -16.89 0.05 -26.80
CA ARG A 334 -17.51 0.79 -27.92
C ARG A 334 -17.06 2.26 -28.03
N GLY A 335 -15.78 2.52 -27.76
CA GLY A 335 -15.19 3.86 -27.80
C GLY A 335 -15.16 4.63 -26.47
N MET A 336 -16.00 4.27 -25.50
CA MET A 336 -16.12 4.93 -24.19
C MET A 336 -15.23 4.28 -23.14
N PHE A 337 -14.68 5.07 -22.22
CA PHE A 337 -14.03 4.53 -21.01
C PHE A 337 -15.05 4.12 -19.97
N VAL A 338 -14.83 2.96 -19.37
CA VAL A 338 -15.63 2.35 -18.31
C VAL A 338 -14.71 2.11 -17.12
N ARG A 339 -15.07 2.68 -15.96
CA ARG A 339 -14.25 2.72 -14.74
C ARG A 339 -15.03 2.30 -13.49
N PRO A 340 -14.36 1.84 -12.41
CA PRO A 340 -15.02 1.38 -11.19
C PRO A 340 -16.02 2.37 -10.59
N GLU A 341 -15.72 3.68 -10.60
CA GLU A 341 -16.58 4.74 -10.04
C GLU A 341 -17.91 4.86 -10.80
N GLN A 342 -17.89 4.57 -12.11
CA GLN A 342 -19.11 4.54 -12.92
C GLN A 342 -19.96 3.31 -12.60
N VAL A 343 -19.34 2.15 -12.31
CA VAL A 343 -20.07 0.96 -11.83
C VAL A 343 -20.66 1.22 -10.45
N ALA A 344 -19.87 1.77 -9.52
CA ALA A 344 -20.33 2.17 -8.20
C ALA A 344 -21.57 3.08 -8.25
N ARG A 345 -21.54 4.13 -9.07
CA ARG A 345 -22.69 5.04 -9.27
C ARG A 345 -23.94 4.34 -9.84
N VAL A 346 -23.79 3.33 -10.70
CA VAL A 346 -24.94 2.53 -11.19
C VAL A 346 -25.57 1.72 -10.05
N LEU A 347 -24.75 1.11 -9.19
CA LEU A 347 -25.21 0.33 -8.04
C LEU A 347 -25.90 1.24 -6.99
N GLU A 348 -25.29 2.39 -6.68
CA GLU A 348 -25.84 3.42 -5.79
C GLU A 348 -27.23 3.89 -6.24
N GLN A 349 -27.37 4.26 -7.52
CA GLN A 349 -28.67 4.68 -8.10
C GLN A 349 -29.75 3.59 -8.03
N CYS A 350 -29.37 2.32 -7.88
CA CYS A 350 -30.27 1.18 -7.78
C CYS A 350 -30.47 0.68 -6.34
N GLY A 351 -29.83 1.30 -5.35
CA GLY A 351 -29.88 0.89 -3.93
C GLY A 351 -29.07 -0.38 -3.61
N VAL A 352 -28.15 -0.78 -4.50
CA VAL A 352 -27.35 -2.01 -4.36
C VAL A 352 -26.06 -1.72 -3.59
N ARG A 353 -25.80 -2.51 -2.55
CA ARG A 353 -24.56 -2.42 -1.73
C ARG A 353 -23.72 -3.70 -1.69
N ALA A 354 -24.15 -4.74 -2.40
CA ALA A 354 -23.50 -6.05 -2.43
C ALA A 354 -22.42 -6.13 -3.55
N ARG A 355 -21.80 -7.31 -3.72
CA ARG A 355 -20.78 -7.52 -4.75
C ARG A 355 -21.38 -7.42 -6.15
N ALA A 356 -20.62 -6.87 -7.08
CA ALA A 356 -21.00 -6.77 -8.48
C ALA A 356 -19.79 -6.96 -9.39
N ARG A 357 -20.03 -7.44 -10.60
CA ARG A 357 -19.04 -7.61 -11.66
C ARG A 357 -19.62 -7.20 -13.01
N LEU A 358 -19.04 -6.16 -13.60
CA LEU A 358 -19.27 -5.80 -14.99
C LEU A 358 -18.38 -6.67 -15.88
N LEU A 359 -18.99 -7.64 -16.56
CA LEU A 359 -18.33 -8.42 -17.61
C LEU A 359 -18.41 -7.68 -18.93
N ILE A 360 -17.24 -7.36 -19.49
CA ILE A 360 -17.09 -6.89 -20.87
C ILE A 360 -16.66 -8.08 -21.71
N GLY A 361 -17.45 -8.42 -22.73
CA GLY A 361 -17.19 -9.55 -23.63
C GLY A 361 -17.33 -9.15 -25.08
N ARG A 362 -17.33 -10.13 -25.99
CA ARG A 362 -17.59 -9.91 -27.42
C ARG A 362 -18.40 -11.06 -27.99
N GLU A 363 -19.52 -10.73 -28.63
CA GLU A 363 -20.42 -11.68 -29.29
C GLU A 363 -20.76 -11.16 -30.68
N ASN A 364 -20.66 -12.00 -31.72
CA ASN A 364 -20.94 -11.62 -33.11
C ASN A 364 -20.27 -10.30 -33.52
N ASP A 365 -18.95 -10.23 -33.28
CA ASP A 365 -18.07 -9.06 -33.46
C ASP A 365 -18.38 -7.80 -32.65
N ARG A 366 -19.43 -7.78 -31.83
CA ARG A 366 -19.85 -6.61 -31.03
C ARG A 366 -19.44 -6.78 -29.57
N ASP A 367 -18.88 -5.72 -28.98
CA ASP A 367 -18.68 -5.64 -27.53
C ASP A 367 -20.01 -5.90 -26.80
N THR A 368 -20.00 -6.79 -25.81
CA THR A 368 -21.10 -7.00 -24.85
C THR A 368 -20.72 -6.43 -23.48
N MET A 369 -21.72 -6.05 -22.70
CA MET A 369 -21.54 -5.45 -21.37
C MET A 369 -22.68 -5.94 -20.49
N THR A 370 -22.36 -6.78 -19.51
CA THR A 370 -23.34 -7.39 -18.59
C THR A 370 -22.93 -7.13 -17.15
N LEU A 371 -23.76 -6.44 -16.38
CA LEU A 371 -23.55 -6.18 -14.96
C LEU A 371 -24.17 -7.30 -14.13
N HIS A 372 -23.34 -8.17 -13.58
CA HIS A 372 -23.74 -9.17 -12.60
C HIS A 372 -23.75 -8.52 -11.21
N VAL A 373 -24.79 -8.77 -10.43
CA VAL A 373 -25.00 -8.20 -9.10
C VAL A 373 -25.47 -9.30 -8.16
N GLU A 374 -24.73 -9.55 -7.08
CA GLU A 374 -25.26 -10.36 -5.98
C GLU A 374 -26.40 -9.59 -5.29
N GLN A 375 -27.59 -10.17 -5.13
CA GLN A 375 -28.67 -9.52 -4.39
C GLN A 375 -29.59 -10.54 -3.73
N ASP A 376 -29.77 -10.40 -2.42
CA ASP A 376 -30.82 -11.08 -1.66
C ASP A 376 -32.04 -10.17 -1.45
N GLY A 377 -33.20 -10.75 -1.13
CA GLY A 377 -34.46 -10.03 -0.92
C GLY A 377 -35.16 -9.60 -2.23
N ASN A 378 -35.72 -8.38 -2.25
CA ASN A 378 -36.60 -7.94 -3.34
C ASN A 378 -35.82 -7.64 -4.63
N ARG A 379 -36.14 -8.40 -5.69
CA ARG A 379 -35.55 -8.30 -7.04
C ARG A 379 -36.46 -7.60 -8.06
N GLU A 380 -37.67 -7.21 -7.66
CA GLU A 380 -38.69 -6.66 -8.56
C GLU A 380 -38.22 -5.36 -9.23
N GLY A 381 -38.25 -5.34 -10.56
CA GLY A 381 -37.79 -4.23 -11.39
C GLY A 381 -36.28 -3.90 -11.29
N LEU A 382 -35.46 -4.70 -10.60
CA LEU A 382 -34.06 -4.35 -10.34
C LEU A 382 -33.20 -4.46 -11.60
N VAL A 383 -33.46 -5.43 -12.47
CA VAL A 383 -32.77 -5.58 -13.77
C VAL A 383 -33.00 -4.33 -14.63
N GLU A 384 -34.25 -3.91 -14.75
CA GLU A 384 -34.66 -2.74 -15.56
C GLU A 384 -34.08 -1.44 -15.00
N ARG A 385 -34.03 -1.28 -13.66
CA ARG A 385 -33.36 -0.14 -13.01
C ARG A 385 -31.86 -0.14 -13.30
N LEU A 386 -31.19 -1.27 -13.14
CA LEU A 386 -29.76 -1.40 -13.43
C LEU A 386 -29.47 -1.08 -14.91
N GLU A 387 -30.21 -1.64 -15.86
CA GLU A 387 -30.00 -1.38 -17.30
C GLU A 387 -30.26 0.09 -17.68
N ALA A 388 -31.27 0.73 -17.07
CA ALA A 388 -31.52 2.15 -17.24
C ALA A 388 -30.39 3.02 -16.66
N ALA A 389 -29.90 2.70 -15.46
CA ALA A 389 -28.77 3.37 -14.83
C ALA A 389 -27.48 3.16 -15.63
N MET A 390 -27.18 1.95 -16.10
CA MET A 390 -26.06 1.64 -17.00
C MET A 390 -26.07 2.53 -18.24
N LYS A 391 -27.24 2.65 -18.89
CA LYS A 391 -27.43 3.54 -20.05
C LYS A 391 -27.18 5.01 -19.70
N SER A 392 -27.61 5.47 -18.51
CA SER A 392 -27.42 6.86 -18.06
C SER A 392 -25.96 7.18 -17.69
N VAL A 393 -25.27 6.27 -17.00
CA VAL A 393 -23.95 6.52 -16.38
C VAL A 393 -22.79 6.19 -17.32
N PHE A 394 -22.89 5.11 -18.11
CA PHE A 394 -21.86 4.76 -19.09
C PHE A 394 -22.09 5.39 -20.47
N ASN A 395 -23.28 5.95 -20.72
CA ASN A 395 -23.78 6.29 -22.06
C ASN A 395 -23.77 5.07 -23.03
N LEU A 396 -23.89 3.86 -22.47
CA LEU A 396 -23.84 2.59 -23.20
C LEU A 396 -24.98 1.67 -22.74
N ARG A 397 -25.67 1.04 -23.70
CA ARG A 397 -26.59 -0.06 -23.37
C ARG A 397 -25.79 -1.31 -23.00
N GLY A 398 -26.13 -1.91 -21.87
CA GLY A 398 -25.71 -3.25 -21.45
C GLY A 398 -26.88 -3.95 -20.74
N ASN A 399 -26.67 -5.21 -20.37
CA ASN A 399 -27.67 -6.04 -19.69
C ASN A 399 -27.36 -6.11 -18.19
N ALA A 400 -28.33 -6.47 -17.35
CA ALA A 400 -28.10 -6.81 -15.94
C ALA A 400 -28.47 -8.26 -15.62
N ARG A 401 -27.75 -8.86 -14.66
CA ARG A 401 -28.06 -10.20 -14.11
C ARG A 401 -27.98 -10.16 -12.59
N ILE A 402 -28.97 -10.75 -11.93
CA ILE A 402 -29.00 -10.90 -10.48
C ILE A 402 -28.49 -12.29 -10.14
N GLU A 403 -27.42 -12.33 -9.35
CA GLU A 403 -26.76 -13.53 -8.88
C GLU A 403 -27.15 -13.84 -7.43
N PRO A 404 -27.12 -15.12 -7.00
CA PRO A 404 -27.17 -15.46 -5.58
C PRO A 404 -25.98 -14.87 -4.83
N VAL A 405 -26.15 -14.54 -3.54
CA VAL A 405 -25.06 -14.02 -2.71
C VAL A 405 -23.95 -15.06 -2.55
N GLY A 406 -22.69 -14.63 -2.70
CA GLY A 406 -21.51 -15.48 -2.60
C GLY A 406 -21.08 -16.20 -3.89
N THR A 407 -21.74 -16.01 -5.04
CA THR A 407 -21.32 -16.63 -6.31
C THR A 407 -20.29 -15.82 -7.09
N LEU A 408 -20.17 -14.51 -6.85
CA LEU A 408 -19.14 -13.68 -7.46
C LEU A 408 -17.83 -13.80 -6.68
N ALA A 409 -16.73 -13.96 -7.42
CA ALA A 409 -15.40 -14.14 -6.85
C ALA A 409 -14.97 -12.92 -6.02
N ASN A 410 -14.54 -13.20 -4.78
CA ASN A 410 -13.97 -12.21 -3.87
C ASN A 410 -12.48 -11.92 -4.22
N ASP A 411 -12.25 -11.36 -5.40
CA ASP A 411 -10.93 -11.04 -5.97
C ASP A 411 -10.72 -9.51 -6.19
N GLY A 412 -11.65 -8.68 -5.71
CA GLY A 412 -11.64 -7.22 -5.87
C GLY A 412 -12.04 -6.71 -7.26
N LYS A 413 -12.30 -7.59 -8.24
CA LYS A 413 -12.64 -7.18 -9.61
C LYS A 413 -14.11 -6.78 -9.73
N ILE A 414 -14.34 -5.48 -9.90
CA ILE A 414 -15.63 -4.89 -10.29
C ILE A 414 -15.77 -4.88 -11.81
N ILE A 415 -14.67 -4.77 -12.57
CA ILE A 415 -14.69 -4.86 -14.04
C ILE A 415 -13.81 -6.04 -14.47
N THR A 416 -14.29 -6.84 -15.42
CA THR A 416 -13.50 -7.91 -16.04
C THR A 416 -13.71 -7.88 -17.54
N ASP A 417 -12.64 -7.64 -18.26
CA ASP A 417 -12.60 -7.71 -19.72
C ASP A 417 -12.22 -9.14 -20.14
N THR A 418 -13.15 -9.84 -20.77
CA THR A 418 -12.97 -11.20 -21.29
C THR A 418 -12.76 -11.22 -22.81
N ARG A 419 -12.69 -10.05 -23.45
CA ARG A 419 -12.36 -9.94 -24.87
C ARG A 419 -10.92 -10.38 -25.08
N VAL A 420 -10.72 -11.41 -25.88
CA VAL A 420 -9.38 -11.82 -26.32
C VAL A 420 -8.77 -10.64 -27.07
N ALA A 421 -7.59 -10.19 -26.64
CA ALA A 421 -6.79 -9.26 -27.41
C ALA A 421 -6.48 -9.95 -28.75
N GLY A 422 -7.00 -9.41 -29.85
CA GLY A 422 -6.63 -9.90 -31.18
C GLY A 422 -5.13 -9.72 -31.38
N GLU A 423 -4.48 -10.73 -31.92
CA GLU A 423 -3.13 -10.59 -32.47
C GLU A 423 -3.18 -9.47 -33.53
N GLY A 424 -2.43 -8.40 -33.31
CA GLY A 424 -2.44 -7.17 -34.11
C GLY A 424 -1.07 -6.51 -34.12
#